data_AF-A0A243SEP6-F1
#
_entry.id   AF-A0A243SEP6-F1
#
_cell.length_a   1.000
_cell.length_b   1.000
_cell.length_c   1.000
_cell.angle_alpha   90.00
_cell.angle_beta   90.00
_cell.angle_gamma   90.00
#
_symmetry.space_group_name_H-M   'P 1'
#
loop_
_entity.id
_entity.type
_entity.pdbx_description
1 polymer ?
#
loop_
_entity_poly.entity_id
_entity_poly.type
_entity_poly.pdbx_seq_one_letter_code
_entity_poly.pdbx_strand_id
1 'polypeptide(L)'
;MSTSVEINNIQLFKSVFTGREDVFAVRWEKGSKSGYMPAYFYDPYRYRVHKMNGGTFQNYLDKEHLLLSEREIEKHLNGEQHIGIYPLLKDNTSWFIVADFDKVEWVEDCKKFINACNEKGISAYLERSRSGKGGHVWIFFEQPYPAIKSRKIFISILEQTGVFSLFDKSSSFDRMFPNQDFLSGKGFGNLIALPLYKKTYEQGNSCFIDVESLEPIPHQWDFIKNIQKISTVKLDELHQIYNAQQDILASIVPKSHNEKLTIRLANDIKINRFAISTALINFLKEELNFLNTEFLVKKKIGKNTFGTER
;
A
#
# COMPACT_ATOMS: atom_id res chain seq x y z
N MET A 1 23.64 15.44 21.18
CA MET A 1 22.57 16.45 21.37
C MET A 1 21.30 15.84 20.83
N SER A 2 20.36 15.49 21.70
CA SER A 2 19.07 14.90 21.35
C SER A 2 18.19 15.98 20.73
N THR A 3 18.06 15.96 19.41
CA THR A 3 17.10 16.78 18.66
C THR A 3 15.70 16.28 19.00
N SER A 4 15.03 16.95 19.94
CA SER A 4 13.58 16.85 20.09
C SER A 4 12.96 17.23 18.75
N VAL A 5 12.17 16.34 18.16
CA VAL A 5 11.35 16.66 17.00
C VAL A 5 10.46 17.84 17.39
N GLU A 6 10.53 18.94 16.65
CA GLU A 6 9.70 20.10 16.94
C GLU A 6 8.22 19.73 16.80
N ILE A 7 7.37 20.20 17.73
CA ILE A 7 5.92 19.91 17.75
C ILE A 7 5.27 20.23 16.39
N ASN A 8 5.74 21.28 15.71
CA ASN A 8 5.28 21.67 14.38
C ASN A 8 5.51 20.57 13.32
N ASN A 9 6.65 19.86 13.38
CA ASN A 9 6.96 18.77 12.45
C ASN A 9 6.05 17.57 12.67
N ILE A 10 5.67 17.27 13.92
CA ILE A 10 4.74 16.17 14.22
C ILE A 10 3.36 16.46 13.65
N GLN A 11 2.86 17.69 13.82
CA GLN A 11 1.57 18.12 13.28
C GLN A 11 1.57 18.13 11.76
N LEU A 12 2.63 18.66 11.14
CA LEU A 12 2.83 18.61 9.70
C LEU A 12 2.81 17.16 9.20
N PHE A 13 3.61 16.28 9.82
CA PHE A 13 3.68 14.87 9.47
C PHE A 13 2.31 14.21 9.51
N LYS A 14 1.58 14.41 10.61
CA LYS A 14 0.23 13.87 10.79
C LYS A 14 -0.74 14.37 9.71
N SER A 15 -0.64 15.64 9.30
CA SER A 15 -1.53 16.25 8.29
C SER A 15 -1.26 15.77 6.86
N VAL A 16 -0.03 15.35 6.57
CA VAL A 16 0.38 14.86 5.24
C VAL A 16 0.11 13.36 5.13
N PHE A 17 0.54 12.58 6.12
CA PHE A 17 0.37 11.12 6.14
C PHE A 17 -0.91 10.71 6.88
N THR A 18 -2.05 11.18 6.38
CA THR A 18 -3.34 10.97 7.04
C THR A 18 -3.95 9.63 6.66
N GLY A 19 -4.20 8.78 7.67
CA GLY A 19 -4.94 7.51 7.54
C GLY A 19 -5.96 7.37 8.66
N ARG A 20 -6.26 6.13 9.07
CA ARG A 20 -7.09 5.89 10.26
C ARG A 20 -6.40 6.37 11.53
N GLU A 21 -7.14 7.11 12.34
CA GLU A 21 -6.66 7.58 13.65
C GLU A 21 -7.00 6.61 14.79
N ASP A 22 -8.02 5.77 14.60
CA ASP A 22 -8.49 4.84 15.64
C ASP A 22 -7.69 3.53 15.73
N VAL A 23 -6.71 3.35 14.85
CA VAL A 23 -5.77 2.22 14.88
C VAL A 23 -4.52 2.55 14.04
N PHE A 24 -3.36 2.11 14.51
CA PHE A 24 -2.13 2.07 13.72
C PHE A 24 -1.45 0.70 13.84
N ALA A 25 -0.43 0.46 13.03
CA ALA A 25 0.34 -0.77 13.06
C ALA A 25 1.74 -0.54 13.63
N VAL A 26 2.22 -1.46 14.46
CA VAL A 26 3.59 -1.50 14.97
C VAL A 26 4.35 -2.64 14.32
N ARG A 27 5.58 -2.35 13.91
CA ARG A 27 6.50 -3.35 13.39
C ARG A 27 7.02 -4.24 14.52
N TRP A 28 7.04 -5.53 14.28
CA TRP A 28 7.68 -6.51 15.16
C TRP A 28 8.75 -7.29 14.40
N GLU A 29 9.80 -7.68 15.13
CA GLU A 29 10.89 -8.50 14.61
C GLU A 29 11.18 -9.60 15.64
N LYS A 30 11.30 -10.85 15.17
CA LYS A 30 11.60 -12.01 16.00
C LYS A 30 12.50 -12.96 15.22
N GLY A 31 13.81 -12.86 15.48
CA GLY A 31 14.83 -13.58 14.71
C GLY A 31 14.78 -13.17 13.25
N SER A 32 14.69 -14.14 12.34
CA SER A 32 14.57 -13.88 10.89
C SER A 32 13.17 -13.48 10.41
N LYS A 33 12.17 -13.47 11.30
CA LYS A 33 10.80 -13.10 10.96
C LYS A 33 10.53 -11.66 11.34
N SER A 34 9.77 -10.98 10.51
CA SER A 34 9.27 -9.65 10.83
C SER A 34 7.92 -9.41 10.17
N GLY A 35 7.22 -8.39 10.66
CA GLY A 35 5.95 -7.98 10.10
C GLY A 35 5.40 -6.77 10.83
N TYR A 36 4.15 -6.44 10.53
CA TYR A 36 3.39 -5.42 11.24
C TYR A 36 2.17 -6.07 11.88
N MET A 37 1.73 -5.53 12.99
CA MET A 37 0.48 -5.89 13.63
C MET A 37 -0.24 -4.63 14.12
N PRO A 38 -1.58 -4.62 14.22
CA PRO A 38 -2.27 -3.51 14.86
C PRO A 38 -1.73 -3.30 16.28
N ALA A 39 -1.60 -2.04 16.68
CA ALA A 39 -1.20 -1.65 18.03
C ALA A 39 -2.37 -1.86 19.00
N TYR A 40 -2.09 -2.44 20.16
CA TYR A 40 -3.10 -2.71 21.17
C TYR A 40 -2.69 -2.22 22.54
N PHE A 41 -3.66 -1.69 23.27
CA PHE A 41 -3.61 -1.51 24.71
C PHE A 41 -4.16 -2.78 25.37
N TYR A 42 -3.42 -3.30 26.34
CA TYR A 42 -3.86 -4.45 27.14
C TYR A 42 -3.04 -4.54 28.43
N ASP A 43 -3.59 -5.21 29.44
CA ASP A 43 -2.89 -5.54 30.68
C ASP A 43 -1.93 -6.73 30.45
N PRO A 44 -0.59 -6.54 30.61
CA PRO A 44 0.38 -7.61 30.40
C PRO A 44 0.27 -8.77 31.40
N TYR A 45 -0.20 -8.52 32.63
CA TYR A 45 -0.40 -9.55 33.64
C TYR A 45 -1.59 -10.44 33.27
N ARG A 46 -2.73 -9.84 32.93
CA ARG A 46 -3.91 -10.59 32.47
C ARG A 46 -3.62 -11.39 31.19
N TYR A 47 -2.93 -10.78 30.23
CA TYR A 47 -2.53 -11.51 29.02
C TYR A 47 -1.57 -12.68 29.33
N ARG A 48 -0.66 -12.53 30.31
CA ARG A 48 0.23 -13.61 30.75
C ARG A 48 -0.57 -14.78 31.34
N VAL A 49 -1.56 -14.52 32.17
CA VAL A 49 -2.47 -15.54 32.73
C VAL A 49 -3.24 -16.25 31.61
N HIS A 50 -3.83 -15.49 30.68
CA HIS A 50 -4.51 -16.05 29.50
C HIS A 50 -3.60 -16.97 28.68
N LYS A 51 -2.35 -16.55 28.47
CA LYS A 51 -1.36 -17.34 27.74
C LYS A 51 -0.94 -18.61 28.49
N MET A 52 -0.83 -18.57 29.82
CA MET A 52 -0.57 -19.75 30.66
C MET A 52 -1.70 -20.77 30.56
N ASN A 53 -2.94 -20.31 30.36
CA ASN A 53 -4.12 -21.15 30.15
C ASN A 53 -4.28 -21.63 28.69
N GLY A 54 -3.23 -21.53 27.86
CA GLY A 54 -3.25 -21.97 26.46
C GLY A 54 -3.80 -20.95 25.45
N GLY A 55 -4.13 -19.74 25.91
CA GLY A 55 -4.58 -18.65 25.06
C GLY A 55 -3.49 -18.07 24.16
N THR A 56 -3.91 -17.38 23.10
CA THR A 56 -3.04 -16.63 22.18
C THR A 56 -3.40 -15.14 22.20
N PHE A 57 -2.54 -14.26 21.69
CA PHE A 57 -2.91 -12.86 21.56
C PHE A 57 -4.12 -12.65 20.63
N GLN A 58 -4.32 -13.55 19.66
CA GLN A 58 -5.41 -13.44 18.70
C GLN A 58 -6.78 -13.65 19.35
N ASN A 59 -6.91 -14.63 20.25
CA ASN A 59 -8.15 -14.94 20.97
C ASN A 59 -8.27 -14.25 22.34
N TYR A 60 -7.34 -13.38 22.68
CA TYR A 60 -7.42 -12.55 23.88
C TYR A 60 -8.39 -11.39 23.63
N LEU A 61 -9.48 -11.33 24.41
CA LEU A 61 -10.59 -10.38 24.23
C LEU A 61 -10.36 -9.04 24.94
N ASP A 62 -9.62 -9.04 26.05
CA ASP A 62 -9.35 -7.85 26.88
C ASP A 62 -8.22 -6.99 26.28
N LYS A 63 -8.37 -6.61 25.02
CA LYS A 63 -7.44 -5.72 24.29
C LYS A 63 -8.23 -4.70 23.47
N GLU A 64 -7.70 -3.50 23.39
CA GLU A 64 -8.27 -2.40 22.62
C GLU A 64 -7.25 -1.86 21.64
N HIS A 65 -7.69 -1.26 20.53
CA HIS A 65 -6.77 -0.63 19.60
C HIS A 65 -6.20 0.65 20.18
N LEU A 66 -4.89 0.86 20.01
CA LEU A 66 -4.28 2.15 20.33
C LEU A 66 -4.55 3.15 19.20
N LEU A 67 -4.93 4.36 19.60
CA LEU A 67 -5.10 5.50 18.70
C LEU A 67 -3.73 5.97 18.17
N LEU A 68 -3.70 6.45 16.92
CA LEU A 68 -2.52 7.11 16.35
C LEU A 68 -2.41 8.53 16.91
N SER A 69 -1.72 8.67 18.05
CA SER A 69 -1.48 9.97 18.68
C SER A 69 -0.17 10.62 18.22
N GLU A 70 -0.01 11.92 18.45
CA GLU A 70 1.24 12.66 18.22
C GLU A 70 2.44 12.01 18.92
N ARG A 71 2.22 11.47 20.12
CA ARG A 71 3.25 10.72 20.87
C ARG A 71 3.72 9.47 20.13
N GLU A 72 2.82 8.77 19.44
CA GLU A 72 3.20 7.56 18.72
C GLU A 72 4.01 7.91 17.45
N ILE A 73 3.68 9.03 16.80
CA ILE A 73 4.45 9.62 15.70
C ILE A 73 5.83 10.09 16.18
N GLU A 74 5.92 10.76 17.33
CA GLU A 74 7.19 11.18 17.92
C GLU A 74 8.14 10.00 18.15
N LYS A 75 7.64 8.93 18.79
CA LYS A 75 8.41 7.70 18.99
C LYS A 75 8.88 7.08 17.66
N HIS A 76 8.11 7.24 16.59
CA HIS A 76 8.51 6.80 15.26
C HIS A 76 9.66 7.61 14.68
N LEU A 77 9.53 8.93 14.70
CA LEU A 77 10.54 9.87 14.22
C LEU A 77 11.81 9.83 15.08
N ASN A 78 11.72 9.37 16.33
CA ASN A 78 12.87 9.14 17.23
C ASN A 78 13.46 7.73 17.11
N GLY A 79 12.86 6.83 16.33
CA GLY A 79 13.38 5.48 16.12
C GLY A 79 13.05 4.48 17.24
N GLU A 80 12.18 4.84 18.19
CA GLU A 80 11.76 3.97 19.30
C GLU A 80 10.83 2.86 18.82
N GLN A 81 9.91 3.18 17.89
CA GLN A 81 9.03 2.20 17.26
C GLN A 81 8.85 2.47 15.77
N HIS A 82 8.82 1.45 14.94
CA HIS A 82 8.49 1.63 13.55
C HIS A 82 6.99 1.40 13.37
N ILE A 83 6.25 2.44 12.96
CA ILE A 83 4.80 2.36 12.79
C ILE A 83 4.40 2.42 11.31
N GLY A 84 3.20 1.95 11.02
CA GLY A 84 2.51 2.14 9.75
C GLY A 84 1.05 2.53 9.99
N ILE A 85 0.41 3.04 8.95
CA ILE A 85 -0.97 3.51 8.99
C ILE A 85 -1.84 2.71 8.02
N TYR A 86 -3.14 2.70 8.29
CA TYR A 86 -4.16 2.16 7.39
C TYR A 86 -4.74 3.33 6.58
N PRO A 87 -4.45 3.43 5.27
CA PRO A 87 -4.84 4.60 4.46
C PRO A 87 -6.32 4.58 4.06
N LEU A 88 -6.98 3.41 4.06
CA LEU A 88 -8.40 3.29 3.73
C LEU A 88 -9.27 3.65 4.94
N LEU A 89 -10.03 4.73 4.81
CA LEU A 89 -10.94 5.23 5.84
C LEU A 89 -12.24 4.41 5.89
N LYS A 90 -13.02 4.59 6.96
CA LYS A 90 -14.27 3.85 7.20
C LYS A 90 -15.34 4.10 6.14
N ASP A 91 -15.29 5.24 5.47
CA ASP A 91 -16.17 5.64 4.36
C ASP A 91 -15.62 5.24 2.97
N ASN A 92 -14.55 4.42 2.94
CA ASN A 92 -13.87 3.96 1.72
C ASN A 92 -13.18 5.07 0.92
N THR A 93 -12.81 6.17 1.58
CA THR A 93 -11.96 7.21 1.01
C THR A 93 -10.51 7.09 1.51
N SER A 94 -9.58 7.81 0.88
CA SER A 94 -8.22 7.99 1.36
C SER A 94 -7.72 9.41 1.06
N TRP A 95 -6.70 9.86 1.80
CA TRP A 95 -6.07 11.19 1.61
C TRP A 95 -4.91 11.18 0.62
N PHE A 96 -4.50 9.99 0.20
CA PHE A 96 -3.42 9.78 -0.75
C PHE A 96 -3.61 8.43 -1.42
N ILE A 97 -2.80 8.19 -2.45
CA ILE A 97 -2.52 6.86 -2.98
C ILE A 97 -1.02 6.69 -3.16
N VAL A 98 -0.54 5.46 -2.98
CA VAL A 98 0.88 5.13 -3.11
C VAL A 98 1.06 3.92 -4.00
N ALA A 99 1.97 3.99 -4.96
CA ALA A 99 2.42 2.86 -5.75
C ALA A 99 3.74 2.30 -5.16
N ASP A 100 3.76 1.01 -4.86
CA ASP A 100 4.91 0.29 -4.31
C ASP A 100 5.67 -0.41 -5.43
N PHE A 101 6.95 -0.11 -5.56
CA PHE A 101 7.85 -0.69 -6.54
C PHE A 101 9.01 -1.41 -5.86
N ASP A 102 9.21 -2.68 -6.20
CA ASP A 102 10.28 -3.53 -5.70
C ASP A 102 11.08 -4.20 -6.85
N LYS A 103 12.16 -4.91 -6.52
CA LYS A 103 13.05 -5.63 -7.48
C LYS A 103 14.02 -4.72 -8.25
N VAL A 104 14.56 -5.20 -9.37
CA VAL A 104 15.75 -4.65 -10.04
C VAL A 104 15.47 -3.32 -10.74
N GLU A 105 14.33 -3.20 -11.40
CA GLU A 105 13.98 -2.05 -12.26
C GLU A 105 13.15 -0.96 -11.56
N TRP A 106 13.03 -1.02 -10.23
CA TRP A 106 12.12 -0.15 -9.47
C TRP A 106 12.36 1.35 -9.72
N VAL A 107 13.62 1.77 -9.93
CA VAL A 107 13.96 3.18 -10.19
C VAL A 107 13.35 3.65 -11.50
N GLU A 108 13.62 2.92 -12.57
CA GLU A 108 13.19 3.31 -13.93
C GLU A 108 11.66 3.28 -14.04
N ASP A 109 11.02 2.32 -13.39
CA ASP A 109 9.57 2.20 -13.36
C ASP A 109 8.91 3.31 -12.51
N CYS A 110 9.53 3.68 -11.38
CA CYS A 110 9.14 4.89 -10.63
C CYS A 110 9.26 6.15 -11.49
N LYS A 111 10.38 6.32 -12.21
CA LYS A 111 10.61 7.48 -13.10
C LYS A 111 9.52 7.59 -14.17
N LYS A 112 9.24 6.49 -14.88
CA LYS A 112 8.17 6.44 -15.89
C LYS A 112 6.82 6.80 -15.30
N PHE A 113 6.48 6.24 -14.13
CA PHE A 113 5.20 6.53 -13.48
C PHE A 113 5.08 7.99 -13.03
N ILE A 114 6.14 8.55 -12.44
CA ILE A 114 6.18 9.96 -12.03
C ILE A 114 6.07 10.88 -13.25
N ASN A 115 6.78 10.59 -14.35
CA ASN A 115 6.70 11.37 -15.58
C ASN A 115 5.28 11.36 -16.16
N ALA A 116 4.64 10.19 -16.23
CA ALA A 116 3.26 10.08 -16.70
C ALA A 116 2.24 10.80 -15.80
N CYS A 117 2.53 10.88 -14.49
CA CYS A 117 1.75 11.72 -13.56
C CYS A 117 1.96 13.21 -13.86
N ASN A 118 3.21 13.64 -14.03
CA ASN A 118 3.57 15.04 -14.31
C ASN A 118 2.95 15.53 -15.63
N GLU A 119 2.95 14.72 -16.68
CA GLU A 119 2.30 15.02 -17.97
C GLU A 119 0.79 15.30 -17.84
N LYS A 120 0.15 14.75 -16.79
CA LYS A 120 -1.27 14.94 -16.48
C LYS A 120 -1.51 16.03 -15.44
N GLY A 121 -0.47 16.76 -15.05
CA GLY A 121 -0.51 17.79 -14.02
C GLY A 121 -0.67 17.25 -12.61
N ILE A 122 -0.21 16.01 -12.36
CA ILE A 122 -0.27 15.35 -11.05
C ILE A 122 1.13 15.34 -10.43
N SER A 123 1.29 15.96 -9.28
CA SER A 123 2.55 15.88 -8.52
C SER A 123 2.66 14.52 -7.82
N ALA A 124 3.77 13.82 -8.07
CA ALA A 124 4.09 12.53 -7.49
C ALA A 124 5.50 12.56 -6.87
N TYR A 125 5.67 11.89 -5.73
CA TYR A 125 6.87 12.01 -4.90
C TYR A 125 7.48 10.66 -4.56
N LEU A 126 8.78 10.49 -4.81
CA LEU A 126 9.47 9.23 -4.57
C LEU A 126 10.04 9.17 -3.16
N GLU A 127 9.61 8.16 -2.39
CA GLU A 127 10.23 7.77 -1.13
C GLU A 127 10.99 6.46 -1.32
N ARG A 128 12.25 6.42 -0.89
CA ARG A 128 13.03 5.18 -0.91
C ARG A 128 12.55 4.25 0.19
N SER A 129 12.25 3.00 -0.16
CA SER A 129 11.78 2.00 0.80
C SER A 129 12.78 1.76 1.94
N ARG A 130 12.28 1.16 3.02
CA ARG A 130 13.06 0.78 4.20
C ARG A 130 14.30 -0.07 3.90
N SER A 131 14.24 -0.95 2.90
CA SER A 131 15.35 -1.85 2.53
C SER A 131 16.36 -1.18 1.59
N GLY A 132 16.01 -0.04 1.00
CA GLY A 132 16.75 0.59 -0.09
C GLY A 132 16.64 -0.13 -1.44
N LYS A 133 15.84 -1.19 -1.54
CA LYS A 133 15.71 -2.05 -2.75
C LYS A 133 14.36 -1.90 -3.45
N GLY A 134 13.79 -0.70 -3.38
CA GLY A 134 12.45 -0.40 -3.81
C GLY A 134 12.07 1.03 -3.41
N GLY A 135 10.94 1.50 -3.88
CA GLY A 135 10.45 2.84 -3.64
C GLY A 135 8.92 2.90 -3.61
N HIS A 136 8.42 3.93 -2.95
CA HIS A 136 7.02 4.24 -2.87
C HIS A 136 6.78 5.58 -3.58
N VAL A 137 5.91 5.60 -4.59
CA VAL A 137 5.52 6.83 -5.27
C VAL A 137 4.21 7.34 -4.67
N TRP A 138 4.32 8.43 -3.91
CA TRP A 138 3.24 9.05 -3.16
C TRP A 138 2.53 10.13 -3.99
N ILE A 139 1.20 10.14 -3.93
CA ILE A 139 0.34 11.17 -4.54
C ILE A 139 -0.70 11.57 -3.52
N PHE A 140 -0.73 12.86 -3.14
CA PHE A 140 -1.54 13.37 -2.04
C PHE A 140 -2.74 14.16 -2.56
N PHE A 141 -3.87 14.09 -1.85
CA PHE A 141 -5.12 14.73 -2.22
C PHE A 141 -5.47 15.87 -1.27
N GLU A 142 -6.11 16.92 -1.79
CA GLU A 142 -6.55 18.06 -0.97
C GLU A 142 -7.67 17.67 0.01
N GLN A 143 -8.47 16.67 -0.35
CA GLN A 143 -9.60 16.16 0.43
C GLN A 143 -9.64 14.62 0.30
N PRO A 144 -10.30 13.90 1.23
CA PRO A 144 -10.49 12.46 1.10
C PRO A 144 -11.19 12.13 -0.22
N TYR A 145 -10.63 11.21 -0.99
CA TYR A 145 -11.16 10.82 -2.29
C TYR A 145 -11.50 9.33 -2.32
N PRO A 146 -12.59 8.90 -3.00
CA PRO A 146 -12.97 7.49 -3.04
C PRO A 146 -11.84 6.60 -3.55
N ALA A 147 -11.45 5.60 -2.76
CA ALA A 147 -10.30 4.73 -3.07
C ALA A 147 -10.48 4.01 -4.41
N ILE A 148 -11.71 3.61 -4.74
CA ILE A 148 -12.02 3.01 -6.05
C ILE A 148 -11.69 3.92 -7.24
N LYS A 149 -11.97 5.22 -7.12
CA LYS A 149 -11.74 6.17 -8.20
C LYS A 149 -10.25 6.45 -8.37
N SER A 150 -9.53 6.72 -7.28
CA SER A 150 -8.07 6.94 -7.35
C SER A 150 -7.37 5.71 -7.90
N ARG A 151 -7.67 4.52 -7.38
CA ARG A 151 -7.10 3.27 -7.89
C ARG A 151 -7.30 3.11 -9.40
N LYS A 152 -8.50 3.35 -9.91
CA LYS A 152 -8.77 3.30 -11.36
C LYS A 152 -7.89 4.28 -12.15
N ILE A 153 -7.86 5.55 -11.73
CA ILE A 153 -7.03 6.59 -12.40
C ILE A 153 -5.58 6.13 -12.47
N PHE A 154 -4.98 5.77 -11.34
CA PHE A 154 -3.54 5.52 -11.27
C PHE A 154 -3.14 4.16 -11.82
N ILE A 155 -4.01 3.14 -11.77
CA ILE A 155 -3.80 1.90 -12.53
C ILE A 155 -3.80 2.20 -14.03
N SER A 156 -4.75 2.99 -14.54
CA SER A 156 -4.77 3.36 -15.95
C SER A 156 -3.54 4.17 -16.37
N ILE A 157 -3.02 5.04 -15.50
CA ILE A 157 -1.74 5.74 -15.75
C ILE A 157 -0.58 4.72 -15.81
N LEU A 158 -0.47 3.80 -14.84
CA LEU A 158 0.56 2.76 -14.82
C LEU A 158 0.51 1.82 -16.04
N GLU A 159 -0.69 1.49 -16.52
CA GLU A 159 -0.87 0.68 -17.73
C GLU A 159 -0.39 1.44 -18.98
N GLN A 160 -0.61 2.75 -19.04
CA GLN A 160 -0.17 3.59 -20.16
C GLN A 160 1.36 3.73 -20.25
N THR A 161 2.09 3.61 -19.12
CA THR A 161 3.56 3.70 -19.14
C THR A 161 4.24 2.42 -19.61
N GLY A 162 3.50 1.32 -19.76
CA GLY A 162 4.06 -0.01 -20.08
C GLY A 162 4.89 -0.63 -18.94
N VAL A 163 5.01 0.06 -17.80
CA VAL A 163 5.64 -0.45 -16.57
C VAL A 163 4.85 -1.63 -16.02
N PHE A 164 3.54 -1.60 -16.20
CA PHE A 164 2.62 -2.59 -15.69
C PHE A 164 1.70 -3.13 -16.78
N SER A 165 1.51 -4.44 -16.76
CA SER A 165 0.39 -5.11 -17.42
C SER A 165 -0.28 -6.00 -16.39
N LEU A 166 -1.62 -5.98 -16.34
CA LEU A 166 -2.42 -6.85 -15.48
C LEU A 166 -2.07 -8.35 -15.61
N PHE A 167 -1.37 -8.74 -16.67
CA PHE A 167 -1.02 -10.11 -17.00
C PHE A 167 0.47 -10.43 -16.86
N ASP A 168 1.34 -9.45 -16.58
CA ASP A 168 2.78 -9.65 -16.50
C ASP A 168 3.28 -9.59 -15.06
N LYS A 169 3.93 -10.66 -14.60
CA LYS A 169 4.52 -10.77 -13.25
C LYS A 169 5.95 -10.22 -13.18
N SER A 170 6.54 -9.80 -14.31
CA SER A 170 7.92 -9.29 -14.39
C SER A 170 8.07 -7.82 -13.98
N SER A 171 6.95 -7.08 -13.84
CA SER A 171 6.95 -5.68 -13.39
C SER A 171 7.54 -5.52 -11.98
N SER A 172 8.23 -4.39 -11.76
CA SER A 172 8.65 -3.94 -10.44
C SER A 172 7.48 -3.45 -9.57
N PHE A 173 6.33 -3.13 -10.18
CA PHE A 173 5.13 -2.76 -9.44
C PHE A 173 4.59 -3.95 -8.63
N ASP A 174 4.49 -3.78 -7.31
CA ASP A 174 3.94 -4.78 -6.39
C ASP A 174 2.46 -4.52 -6.12
N ARG A 175 2.10 -3.32 -5.64
CA ARG A 175 0.73 -2.97 -5.23
C ARG A 175 0.50 -1.48 -5.03
N MET A 176 -0.78 -1.10 -4.88
CA MET A 176 -1.20 0.23 -4.44
C MET A 176 -1.55 0.27 -2.94
N PHE A 177 -1.50 1.45 -2.34
CA PHE A 177 -2.03 1.75 -1.01
C PHE A 177 -2.97 2.96 -1.08
N PRO A 178 -4.27 2.82 -0.76
CA PRO A 178 -4.99 1.57 -0.46
C PRO A 178 -4.93 0.54 -1.59
N ASN A 179 -4.90 -0.76 -1.26
CA ASN A 179 -5.03 -1.83 -2.25
C ASN A 179 -6.48 -2.30 -2.45
N GLN A 180 -7.41 -1.93 -1.56
CA GLN A 180 -8.82 -2.25 -1.68
C GLN A 180 -9.63 -1.04 -2.16
N ASP A 181 -10.70 -1.31 -2.92
CA ASP A 181 -11.72 -0.31 -3.26
C ASP A 181 -12.63 0.00 -2.07
N PHE A 182 -12.91 -1.01 -1.26
CA PHE A 182 -13.83 -0.96 -0.13
C PHE A 182 -13.34 -1.82 1.03
N LEU A 183 -13.71 -1.45 2.25
CA LEU A 183 -13.58 -2.31 3.41
C LEU A 183 -14.59 -3.46 3.31
N SER A 184 -14.11 -4.70 3.47
CA SER A 184 -14.95 -5.91 3.47
C SER A 184 -15.79 -6.10 4.74
N GLY A 185 -15.78 -5.12 5.65
CA GLY A 185 -16.33 -5.23 7.00
C GLY A 185 -15.48 -6.06 7.97
N LYS A 186 -14.40 -6.70 7.51
CA LYS A 186 -13.43 -7.42 8.35
C LYS A 186 -12.06 -6.76 8.27
N GLY A 187 -11.55 -6.27 9.40
CA GLY A 187 -10.21 -5.67 9.50
C GLY A 187 -10.17 -4.19 9.10
N PHE A 188 -8.96 -3.70 8.77
CA PHE A 188 -8.65 -2.27 8.62
C PHE A 188 -8.19 -1.87 7.21
N GLY A 189 -8.16 -2.82 6.26
CA GLY A 189 -7.48 -2.65 4.98
C GLY A 189 -5.98 -3.02 5.05
N ASN A 190 -5.24 -2.75 3.97
CA ASN A 190 -3.79 -2.88 3.98
C ASN A 190 -3.13 -1.71 4.73
N LEU A 191 -1.94 -1.94 5.28
CA LEU A 191 -1.15 -0.89 5.94
C LEU A 191 0.04 -0.50 5.08
N ILE A 192 0.44 0.77 5.16
CA ILE A 192 1.71 1.27 4.63
C ILE A 192 2.59 1.74 5.79
N ALA A 193 3.89 1.43 5.74
CA ALA A 193 4.86 1.91 6.72
C ALA A 193 5.05 3.43 6.56
N LEU A 194 5.14 4.15 7.68
CA LEU A 194 5.38 5.58 7.63
C LEU A 194 6.85 5.90 7.29
N PRO A 195 7.11 6.97 6.51
CA PRO A 195 8.47 7.39 6.20
C PRO A 195 9.11 8.10 7.40
N LEU A 196 10.41 8.38 7.29
CA LEU A 196 11.25 9.06 8.28
C LEU A 196 11.43 8.31 9.62
N TYR A 197 11.31 6.98 9.60
CA TYR A 197 11.74 6.16 10.73
C TYR A 197 13.25 6.33 10.95
N LYS A 198 13.64 6.97 12.07
CA LYS A 198 15.02 7.44 12.34
C LYS A 198 16.11 6.44 11.95
N LYS A 199 15.99 5.19 12.38
CA LYS A 199 17.05 4.18 12.20
C LYS A 199 17.31 3.86 10.72
N THR A 200 16.29 3.89 9.88
CA THR A 200 16.45 3.64 8.44
C THR A 200 16.70 4.94 7.69
N TYR A 201 16.18 6.06 8.20
CA TYR A 201 16.49 7.40 7.71
C TYR A 201 17.98 7.76 7.81
N GLU A 202 18.62 7.48 8.95
CA GLU A 202 20.05 7.69 9.15
C GLU A 202 20.93 6.84 8.19
N GLN A 203 20.35 5.83 7.55
CA GLN A 203 21.00 5.00 6.53
C GLN A 203 20.69 5.46 5.09
N GLY A 204 20.00 6.59 4.92
CA GLY A 204 19.57 7.12 3.63
C GLY A 204 18.35 6.39 3.03
N ASN A 205 17.57 5.66 3.84
CA ASN A 205 16.35 4.96 3.43
C ASN A 205 15.12 5.56 4.10
N SER A 206 13.91 5.12 3.76
CA SER A 206 12.66 5.64 4.35
C SER A 206 12.54 7.16 4.29
N CYS A 207 13.01 7.81 3.22
CA CYS A 207 12.95 9.25 3.05
C CYS A 207 12.69 9.60 1.60
N PHE A 208 12.23 10.83 1.37
CA PHE A 208 12.02 11.32 0.00
C PHE A 208 13.36 11.56 -0.66
N ILE A 209 13.47 11.08 -1.89
CA ILE A 209 14.68 11.18 -2.70
C ILE A 209 14.37 11.97 -3.97
N ASP A 210 15.39 12.67 -4.47
CA ASP A 210 15.32 13.29 -5.78
C ASP A 210 15.28 12.19 -6.84
N VAL A 211 14.39 12.34 -7.82
CA VAL A 211 14.11 11.27 -8.79
C VAL A 211 15.30 11.05 -9.72
N GLU A 212 16.08 12.09 -10.02
CA GLU A 212 17.18 12.00 -10.97
C GLU A 212 18.49 11.55 -10.34
N SER A 213 18.92 12.21 -9.26
CA SER A 213 20.13 11.88 -8.52
C SER A 213 19.98 10.65 -7.63
N LEU A 214 18.73 10.28 -7.31
CA LEU A 214 18.37 9.26 -6.32
C LEU A 214 18.84 9.59 -4.91
N GLU A 215 19.42 10.76 -4.63
CA GLU A 215 19.90 11.11 -3.31
C GLU A 215 18.77 11.61 -2.39
N PRO A 216 18.87 11.41 -1.05
CA PRO A 216 17.92 12.00 -0.10
C PRO A 216 17.80 13.51 -0.30
N ILE A 217 16.55 13.98 -0.41
CA ILE A 217 16.28 15.41 -0.54
C ILE A 217 16.79 16.14 0.73
N PRO A 218 17.64 17.17 0.60
CA PRO A 218 18.06 17.97 1.73
C PRO A 218 16.85 18.62 2.42
N HIS A 219 16.89 18.75 3.74
CA HIS A 219 15.80 19.38 4.51
C HIS A 219 14.41 18.74 4.27
N GLN A 220 14.27 17.44 4.57
CA GLN A 220 13.04 16.65 4.41
C GLN A 220 11.76 17.35 4.91
N TRP A 221 11.83 18.10 6.01
CA TRP A 221 10.68 18.81 6.58
C TRP A 221 10.21 19.97 5.69
N ASP A 222 11.13 20.72 5.10
CA ASP A 222 10.79 21.77 4.14
C ASP A 222 10.19 21.17 2.87
N PHE A 223 10.72 20.03 2.42
CA PHE A 223 10.12 19.29 1.31
C PHE A 223 8.69 18.85 1.63
N ILE A 224 8.45 18.21 2.78
CA ILE A 224 7.12 17.75 3.20
C ILE A 224 6.12 18.91 3.30
N LYS A 225 6.56 20.05 3.81
CA LYS A 225 5.74 21.27 3.91
C LYS A 225 5.27 21.77 2.54
N ASN A 226 6.06 21.57 1.50
CA ASN A 226 5.80 22.03 0.13
C ASN A 226 5.19 20.96 -0.78
N ILE A 227 4.83 19.79 -0.25
CA ILE A 227 4.10 18.76 -1.00
C ILE A 227 2.82 19.35 -1.56
N GLN A 228 2.69 19.28 -2.88
CA GLN A 228 1.49 19.68 -3.60
C GLN A 228 0.47 18.55 -3.52
N LYS A 229 -0.78 18.94 -3.30
CA LYS A 229 -1.91 18.04 -3.22
C LYS A 229 -2.79 18.26 -4.45
N ILE A 230 -3.19 17.18 -5.12
CA ILE A 230 -4.09 17.28 -6.26
C ILE A 230 -5.53 17.47 -5.77
N SER A 231 -6.27 18.35 -6.45
CA SER A 231 -7.68 18.61 -6.14
C SER A 231 -8.58 17.45 -6.56
N THR A 232 -9.68 17.27 -5.84
CA THR A 232 -10.68 16.25 -6.17
C THR A 232 -11.39 16.55 -7.50
N VAL A 233 -11.51 17.83 -7.87
CA VAL A 233 -12.02 18.26 -9.18
C VAL A 233 -11.15 17.71 -10.30
N LYS A 234 -9.82 17.87 -10.20
CA LYS A 234 -8.89 17.36 -11.20
C LYS A 234 -8.90 15.82 -11.27
N LEU A 235 -9.00 15.16 -10.11
CA LEU A 235 -9.15 13.70 -10.06
C LEU A 235 -10.45 13.24 -10.74
N ASP A 236 -11.56 13.94 -10.53
CA ASP A 236 -12.83 13.59 -11.17
C ASP A 236 -12.80 13.82 -12.69
N GLU A 237 -12.15 14.89 -13.18
CA GLU A 237 -11.89 15.09 -14.62
C GLU A 237 -11.13 13.91 -15.23
N LEU A 238 -10.01 13.51 -14.60
CA LEU A 238 -9.21 12.37 -15.03
C LEU A 238 -10.02 11.08 -15.00
N HIS A 239 -10.77 10.84 -13.93
CA HIS A 239 -11.62 9.66 -13.80
C HIS A 239 -12.67 9.59 -14.91
N GLN A 240 -13.31 10.71 -15.27
CA GLN A 240 -14.26 10.76 -16.38
C GLN A 240 -13.61 10.44 -17.72
N ILE A 241 -12.42 11.01 -18.00
CA ILE A 241 -11.65 10.71 -19.21
C ILE A 241 -11.34 9.22 -19.31
N TYR A 242 -10.87 8.61 -18.22
CA TYR A 242 -10.51 7.18 -18.21
C TYR A 242 -11.73 6.26 -18.35
N ASN A 243 -12.87 6.58 -17.75
CA ASN A 243 -14.09 5.79 -17.97
C ASN A 243 -14.57 5.93 -19.42
N ALA A 244 -14.58 7.15 -19.98
CA ALA A 244 -14.97 7.36 -21.37
C ALA A 244 -14.04 6.62 -22.34
N GLN A 245 -12.72 6.62 -22.09
CA GLN A 245 -11.77 5.85 -22.89
C GLN A 245 -12.01 4.34 -22.78
N GLN A 246 -12.34 3.83 -21.59
CA GLN A 246 -12.72 2.41 -21.42
C GLN A 246 -14.01 2.07 -22.17
N ASP A 247 -15.02 2.95 -22.14
CA ASP A 247 -16.28 2.76 -22.86
C ASP A 247 -16.07 2.81 -24.38
N ILE A 248 -15.19 3.70 -24.85
CA ILE A 248 -14.79 3.80 -26.26
C ILE A 248 -14.00 2.56 -26.68
N LEU A 249 -13.02 2.11 -25.90
CA LEU A 249 -12.27 0.88 -26.19
C LEU A 249 -13.20 -0.34 -26.16
N ALA A 250 -14.14 -0.42 -25.23
CA ALA A 250 -15.16 -1.47 -25.16
C ALA A 250 -16.16 -1.44 -26.33
N SER A 251 -16.27 -0.31 -27.05
CA SER A 251 -17.14 -0.17 -28.23
C SER A 251 -16.40 -0.27 -29.57
N ILE A 252 -15.11 0.10 -29.63
CA ILE A 252 -14.23 -0.02 -30.81
C ILE A 252 -13.64 -1.42 -30.94
N VAL A 253 -13.29 -2.08 -29.83
CA VAL A 253 -13.09 -3.53 -29.87
C VAL A 253 -14.42 -4.08 -30.35
N PRO A 254 -14.48 -4.76 -31.52
CA PRO A 254 -15.71 -5.39 -31.93
C PRO A 254 -16.13 -6.21 -30.73
N LYS A 255 -17.33 -5.93 -30.23
CA LYS A 255 -18.01 -6.84 -29.33
C LYS A 255 -18.02 -8.18 -30.05
N SER A 256 -16.98 -8.97 -29.86
CA SER A 256 -17.05 -10.42 -29.85
C SER A 256 -17.85 -10.76 -28.60
N HIS A 257 -19.10 -10.28 -28.56
CA HIS A 257 -20.17 -10.83 -27.78
C HIS A 257 -20.51 -12.18 -28.43
N ASN A 258 -19.53 -13.08 -28.37
CA ASN A 258 -19.76 -14.51 -28.47
C ASN A 258 -18.55 -15.35 -28.06
N GLU A 259 -17.48 -14.79 -27.51
CA GLU A 259 -16.62 -15.62 -26.68
C GLU A 259 -17.30 -15.80 -25.32
N LYS A 260 -18.28 -16.72 -25.28
CA LYS A 260 -18.75 -17.30 -24.03
C LYS A 260 -17.53 -17.64 -23.19
N LEU A 261 -17.57 -17.32 -21.89
CA LEU A 261 -16.56 -17.77 -20.95
C LEU A 261 -16.42 -19.28 -21.12
N THR A 262 -15.32 -19.70 -21.73
CA THR A 262 -15.09 -21.09 -22.05
C THR A 262 -14.19 -21.64 -20.97
N ILE A 263 -14.80 -22.38 -20.07
CA ILE A 263 -14.10 -23.10 -19.03
C ILE A 263 -13.89 -24.52 -19.54
N ARG A 264 -12.64 -24.85 -19.89
CA ARG A 264 -12.26 -26.23 -20.20
C ARG A 264 -11.72 -26.86 -18.92
N LEU A 265 -12.43 -27.89 -18.46
CA LEU A 265 -12.04 -28.74 -17.34
C LEU A 265 -11.32 -29.97 -17.90
N ALA A 266 -10.04 -30.11 -17.56
CA ALA A 266 -9.23 -31.29 -17.81
C ALA A 266 -8.39 -31.58 -16.55
N ASN A 267 -7.14 -32.01 -16.69
CA ASN A 267 -6.19 -32.05 -15.57
C ASN A 267 -5.82 -30.63 -15.06
N ASP A 268 -6.19 -29.60 -15.82
CA ASP A 268 -6.12 -28.18 -15.47
C ASP A 268 -7.45 -27.47 -15.81
N ILE A 269 -7.63 -26.28 -15.24
CA ILE A 269 -8.74 -25.38 -15.59
C ILE A 269 -8.19 -24.33 -16.56
N LYS A 270 -8.66 -24.35 -17.81
CA LYS A 270 -8.31 -23.34 -18.81
C LYS A 270 -9.49 -22.42 -19.07
N ILE A 271 -9.23 -21.12 -18.99
CA ILE A 271 -10.21 -20.06 -19.24
C ILE A 271 -9.67 -19.20 -20.39
N ASN A 272 -10.50 -18.90 -21.38
CA ASN A 272 -10.10 -18.05 -22.49
C ASN A 272 -9.88 -16.60 -22.03
N ARG A 273 -8.65 -16.11 -22.21
CA ARG A 273 -8.17 -14.82 -21.69
C ARG A 273 -9.05 -13.63 -22.08
N PHE A 274 -9.60 -13.64 -23.29
CA PHE A 274 -10.34 -12.52 -23.86
C PHE A 274 -11.77 -12.39 -23.33
N ALA A 275 -12.29 -13.38 -22.58
CA ALA A 275 -13.62 -13.35 -21.98
C ALA A 275 -13.63 -13.16 -20.45
N ILE A 276 -12.48 -12.85 -19.84
CA ILE A 276 -12.35 -12.66 -18.39
C ILE A 276 -12.44 -11.17 -18.06
N SER A 277 -13.39 -10.79 -17.20
CA SER A 277 -13.49 -9.42 -16.69
C SER A 277 -12.38 -9.13 -15.68
N THR A 278 -12.00 -7.85 -15.50
CA THR A 278 -11.03 -7.44 -14.48
C THR A 278 -11.44 -7.88 -13.07
N ALA A 279 -12.75 -7.85 -12.76
CA ALA A 279 -13.27 -8.35 -11.50
C ALA A 279 -13.02 -9.86 -11.33
N LEU A 280 -13.23 -10.66 -12.38
CA LEU A 280 -12.94 -12.09 -12.35
C LEU A 280 -11.42 -12.35 -12.31
N ILE A 281 -10.59 -11.57 -13.00
CA ILE A 281 -9.12 -11.68 -12.90
C ILE A 281 -8.66 -11.46 -11.45
N ASN A 282 -9.17 -10.40 -10.80
CA ASN A 282 -8.83 -10.10 -9.41
C ASN A 282 -9.33 -11.21 -8.48
N PHE A 283 -10.57 -11.67 -8.65
CA PHE A 283 -11.10 -12.80 -7.90
C PHE A 283 -10.26 -14.07 -8.09
N LEU A 284 -9.90 -14.42 -9.32
CA LEU A 284 -9.07 -15.60 -9.60
C LEU A 284 -7.69 -15.48 -8.94
N LYS A 285 -7.08 -14.28 -8.95
CA LYS A 285 -5.79 -14.01 -8.30
C LYS A 285 -5.88 -13.98 -6.78
N GLU A 286 -7.00 -13.57 -6.19
CA GLU A 286 -7.17 -13.46 -4.75
C GLU A 286 -7.62 -14.79 -4.13
N GLU A 287 -8.59 -15.46 -4.77
CA GLU A 287 -9.33 -16.60 -4.24
C GLU A 287 -8.94 -17.94 -4.89
N LEU A 288 -8.40 -17.94 -6.11
CA LEU A 288 -8.01 -19.14 -6.87
C LEU A 288 -6.51 -19.22 -7.14
N ASN A 289 -5.68 -18.59 -6.31
CA ASN A 289 -4.30 -19.06 -6.16
C ASN A 289 -4.35 -20.50 -5.64
N PHE A 290 -3.68 -21.41 -6.34
CA PHE A 290 -3.60 -22.79 -5.89
C PHE A 290 -3.03 -22.83 -4.49
N LEU A 291 -3.83 -23.41 -3.60
CA LEU A 291 -3.54 -23.61 -2.21
C LEU A 291 -2.16 -24.28 -2.07
N ASN A 292 -1.10 -23.50 -1.85
CA ASN A 292 0.19 -24.13 -1.61
C ASN A 292 0.09 -24.81 -0.24
N THR A 293 -0.02 -26.15 -0.25
CA THR A 293 -0.13 -26.96 0.96
C THR A 293 1.07 -26.75 1.86
N GLU A 294 2.24 -26.49 1.29
CA GLU A 294 3.43 -26.11 2.03
C GLU A 294 3.28 -24.73 2.68
N PHE A 295 2.72 -23.73 1.97
CA PHE A 295 2.38 -22.42 2.55
C PHE A 295 1.36 -22.55 3.68
N LEU A 296 0.29 -23.32 3.49
CA LEU A 296 -0.74 -23.51 4.51
C LEU A 296 -0.29 -24.34 5.70
N VAL A 297 0.51 -25.39 5.46
CA VAL A 297 1.14 -26.16 6.52
C VAL A 297 2.08 -25.23 7.26
N LYS A 298 3.02 -24.55 6.59
CA LYS A 298 3.92 -23.55 7.22
C LYS A 298 3.13 -22.49 8.00
N LYS A 299 1.99 -22.00 7.47
CA LYS A 299 1.09 -21.06 8.16
C LYS A 299 0.40 -21.66 9.38
N LYS A 300 -0.11 -22.91 9.32
CA LYS A 300 -0.79 -23.60 10.43
C LYS A 300 0.15 -24.03 11.55
N ILE A 301 1.38 -24.46 11.23
CA ILE A 301 2.42 -24.81 12.23
C ILE A 301 3.34 -23.63 12.58
N GLY A 302 3.00 -22.40 12.17
CA GLY A 302 3.72 -21.19 12.56
C GLY A 302 5.17 -21.08 12.03
N LYS A 303 5.52 -21.79 10.96
CA LYS A 303 6.81 -21.73 10.25
C LYS A 303 6.86 -20.58 9.22
N ASN A 304 8.06 -20.25 8.73
CA ASN A 304 8.26 -19.13 7.80
C ASN A 304 7.71 -19.49 6.41
N THR A 305 6.97 -18.59 5.78
CA THR A 305 6.43 -18.72 4.42
C THR A 305 7.21 -17.89 3.40
N PHE A 306 8.29 -17.22 3.81
CA PHE A 306 9.14 -16.43 2.91
C PHE A 306 9.81 -17.31 1.85
N GLY A 307 9.72 -16.91 0.58
CA GLY A 307 10.19 -17.68 -0.57
C GLY A 307 9.33 -18.89 -0.95
N THR A 308 8.21 -19.12 -0.28
CA THR A 308 7.25 -20.17 -0.64
C THR A 308 6.14 -19.53 -1.47
N GLU A 309 5.93 -20.00 -2.71
CA GLU A 309 4.84 -19.51 -3.57
C GLU A 309 3.49 -19.67 -2.87
N ARG A 310 2.59 -18.69 -3.02
CA ARG A 310 1.31 -18.66 -2.31
C ARG A 310 0.25 -19.50 -2.99
#